data_AF-A0A0C9V6M8-F1
#
_entry.id   AF-A0A0C9V6M8-F1
#
_cell.length_a   1.000
_cell.length_b   1.000
_cell.length_c   1.000
_cell.angle_alpha   90.00
_cell.angle_beta   90.00
_cell.angle_gamma   90.00
#
_symmetry.space_group_name_H-M   'P 1'
#
loop_
_entity.id
_entity.type
_entity.pdbx_description
1 polymer ?
#
loop_
_entity_poly.entity_id
_entity_poly.type
_entity_poly.pdbx_seq_one_letter_code
_entity_poly.pdbx_strand_id
1 'polypeptide(L)'
;VSALFLGPKGENSQFLYSWFTSVVNQQKAAREAYFPEDEESYNQSGPFVDMTETISSNLTELLTVLGEKSIPFYSPRYSGHMSVDQNLPAILGYLSTMFYNPNNVAFEASPLTTLIELECGLQLCEMMGYNRFENKDEPLAWGHIASGGTVANLESMWCVFSFAYAALSRSSLFFSIGLVCLGCE
;
A
#
# COMPACT_ATOMS: atom_id res chain seq x y z
N VAL A 1 14.80 14.71 9.39
CA VAL A 1 14.47 13.90 8.19
C VAL A 1 15.52 12.84 7.87
N SER A 2 16.82 13.04 8.14
CA SER A 2 17.87 12.05 7.81
C SER A 2 17.66 10.65 8.43
N ALA A 3 16.99 10.56 9.57
CA ALA A 3 16.62 9.29 10.20
C ALA A 3 15.54 8.49 9.44
N LEU A 4 14.87 9.11 8.47
CA LEU A 4 13.81 8.47 7.68
C LEU A 4 14.36 7.62 6.54
N PHE A 5 15.67 7.63 6.26
CA PHE A 5 16.28 6.97 5.10
C PHE A 5 17.40 6.04 5.55
N LEU A 6 17.74 5.04 4.75
CA LEU A 6 18.91 4.18 5.03
C LEU A 6 20.21 5.00 4.94
N GLY A 7 20.24 5.89 3.95
CA GLY A 7 21.32 6.85 3.74
C GLY A 7 22.24 6.44 2.60
N PRO A 8 22.94 7.40 1.96
CA PRO A 8 23.79 7.15 0.79
C PRO A 8 24.90 6.12 0.98
N LYS A 9 25.30 5.88 2.24
CA LYS A 9 26.34 4.93 2.62
C LYS A 9 25.86 3.89 3.63
N GLY A 10 24.55 3.77 3.84
CA GLY A 10 23.99 2.83 4.82
C GLY A 10 24.25 3.25 6.26
N GLU A 11 24.32 4.56 6.52
CA GLU A 11 24.63 5.15 7.82
C GLU A 11 23.64 4.69 8.91
N ASN A 12 22.38 4.44 8.53
CA ASN A 12 21.33 4.02 9.46
C ASN A 12 21.08 2.49 9.47
N SER A 13 21.99 1.69 8.91
CA SER A 13 21.85 0.23 8.79
C SER A 13 21.64 -0.48 10.12
N GLN A 14 22.33 -0.04 11.19
CA GLN A 14 22.17 -0.64 12.52
C GLN A 14 20.76 -0.47 13.08
N PHE A 15 20.13 0.69 12.83
CA PHE A 15 18.75 0.94 13.24
C PHE A 15 17.80 0.06 12.43
N LEU A 16 18.00 -0.03 11.11
CA LEU A 16 17.19 -0.89 10.25
C LEU A 16 17.27 -2.36 10.67
N TYR A 17 18.46 -2.86 10.99
CA TYR A 17 18.65 -4.21 11.53
C TYR A 17 17.81 -4.42 12.80
N SER A 18 17.89 -3.50 13.76
CA SER A 18 17.13 -3.61 15.01
C SER A 18 15.61 -3.61 14.80
N TRP A 19 15.12 -2.83 13.82
CA TRP A 19 13.70 -2.80 13.47
C TRP A 19 13.28 -4.09 12.76
N PHE A 20 14.08 -4.64 11.86
CA PHE A 20 13.79 -5.94 11.25
C PHE A 20 13.78 -7.07 12.26
N THR A 21 14.71 -7.10 13.22
CA THR A 21 14.66 -8.05 14.33
C THR A 21 13.35 -7.90 15.13
N SER A 22 12.94 -6.66 15.41
CA SER A 22 11.68 -6.39 16.11
C SER A 22 10.46 -6.89 15.32
N VAL A 23 10.44 -6.66 14.00
CA VAL A 23 9.37 -7.17 13.11
C VAL A 23 9.32 -8.69 13.20
N VAL A 24 10.45 -9.40 13.01
CA VAL A 24 10.49 -10.87 13.06
C VAL A 24 10.00 -11.40 14.42
N ASN A 25 10.42 -10.78 15.52
CA ASN A 25 9.97 -11.17 16.86
C ASN A 25 8.46 -10.97 17.04
N GLN A 26 7.90 -9.87 16.56
CA GLN A 26 6.45 -9.61 16.63
C GLN A 26 5.66 -10.58 15.75
N GLN A 27 6.19 -10.96 14.58
CA GLN A 27 5.56 -11.98 13.73
C GLN A 27 5.51 -13.34 14.43
N LYS A 28 6.60 -13.73 15.11
CA LYS A 28 6.63 -14.96 15.91
C LYS A 28 5.60 -14.91 17.04
N ALA A 29 5.64 -13.85 17.85
CA ALA A 29 4.73 -13.68 18.99
C ALA A 29 3.25 -13.68 18.58
N ALA A 30 2.91 -13.03 17.46
CA ALA A 30 1.53 -13.00 16.96
C ALA A 30 1.03 -14.39 16.54
N ARG A 31 1.89 -15.23 15.95
CA ARG A 31 1.55 -16.59 15.53
C ARG A 31 1.40 -17.53 16.72
N GLU A 32 2.29 -17.45 17.71
CA GLU A 32 2.21 -18.25 18.94
C GLU A 32 1.00 -17.87 19.81
N ALA A 33 0.56 -16.61 19.76
CA ALA A 33 -0.64 -16.16 20.48
C ALA A 33 -1.95 -16.67 19.85
N TYR A 34 -1.94 -17.02 18.55
CA TYR A 34 -3.11 -17.50 17.83
C TYR A 34 -3.23 -19.02 17.99
N PHE A 35 -4.09 -19.44 18.92
CA PHE A 35 -4.22 -20.83 19.40
C PHE A 35 -2.93 -21.39 20.05
N PRO A 36 -2.63 -20.99 21.30
CA PRO A 36 -1.37 -21.35 21.98
C PRO A 36 -1.19 -22.84 22.28
N GLU A 37 -2.24 -23.65 22.14
CA GLU A 37 -2.21 -25.09 22.40
C GLU A 37 -1.75 -25.91 21.19
N ASP A 38 -1.65 -25.30 20.01
CA ASP A 38 -1.23 -25.98 18.79
C ASP A 38 0.28 -26.33 18.85
N GLU A 39 0.62 -27.56 18.48
CA GLU A 39 2.02 -28.02 18.43
C GLU A 39 2.75 -27.51 17.18
N GLU A 40 4.07 -27.34 17.29
CA GLU A 40 4.92 -26.98 16.16
C GLU A 40 4.84 -28.04 15.06
N SER A 41 4.48 -27.61 13.84
CA SER A 41 4.22 -28.53 12.73
C SER A 41 5.45 -28.92 11.89
N TYR A 42 6.59 -28.24 12.08
CA TYR A 42 7.74 -28.37 11.18
C TYR A 42 9.00 -28.88 11.90
N ASN A 43 9.61 -29.92 11.35
CA ASN A 43 10.89 -30.47 11.83
C ASN A 43 12.06 -30.02 10.93
N GLN A 44 13.17 -29.62 11.53
CA GLN A 44 14.41 -29.25 10.84
C GLN A 44 15.19 -30.50 10.36
N SER A 45 14.60 -31.21 9.40
CA SER A 45 15.18 -32.41 8.78
C SER A 45 16.32 -32.10 7.80
N GLY A 46 17.02 -33.12 7.29
CA GLY A 46 18.06 -32.94 6.26
C GLY A 46 17.60 -32.11 5.04
N PRO A 47 16.46 -32.45 4.39
CA PRO A 47 15.93 -31.66 3.28
C PRO A 47 15.58 -30.20 3.63
N PHE A 48 15.23 -29.93 4.90
CA PHE A 48 15.00 -28.56 5.37
C PHE A 48 16.31 -27.77 5.35
N VAL A 49 17.40 -28.35 5.86
CA VAL A 49 18.72 -27.69 5.86
C VAL A 49 19.18 -27.40 4.44
N ASP A 50 19.11 -28.39 3.54
CA ASP A 50 19.50 -28.23 2.13
C ASP A 50 18.71 -27.08 1.45
N MET A 51 17.41 -26.97 1.76
CA MET A 51 16.57 -25.90 1.24
C MET A 51 16.96 -24.54 1.81
N THR A 52 17.28 -24.44 3.12
CA THR A 52 17.72 -23.18 3.73
C THR A 52 19.06 -22.69 3.18
N GLU A 53 19.98 -23.60 2.88
CA GLU A 53 21.24 -23.26 2.22
C GLU A 53 21.00 -22.75 0.80
N THR A 54 20.11 -23.42 0.05
CA THR A 54 19.72 -22.99 -1.31
C THR A 54 19.11 -21.58 -1.30
N ILE A 55 18.19 -21.31 -0.37
CA ILE A 55 17.57 -19.98 -0.22
C ILE A 55 18.64 -18.93 0.10
N SER A 56 19.55 -19.23 1.02
CA SER A 56 20.61 -18.31 1.44
C SER A 56 21.58 -17.99 0.30
N SER A 57 21.96 -19.00 -0.49
CA SER A 57 22.80 -18.85 -1.66
C SER A 57 22.13 -17.95 -2.71
N ASN A 58 20.90 -18.28 -3.09
CA ASN A 58 20.16 -17.55 -4.12
C ASN A 58 19.86 -16.10 -3.69
N LEU A 59 19.56 -15.88 -2.41
CA LEU A 59 19.36 -14.53 -1.87
C LEU A 59 20.65 -13.70 -1.94
N THR A 60 21.79 -14.30 -1.59
CA THR A 60 23.09 -13.62 -1.65
C THR A 60 23.46 -13.25 -3.09
N GLU A 61 23.24 -14.17 -4.03
CA GLU A 61 23.44 -13.91 -5.45
C GLU A 61 22.54 -12.76 -5.94
N LEU A 62 21.25 -12.81 -5.62
CA LEU A 62 20.30 -11.75 -5.98
C LEU A 62 20.73 -10.39 -5.44
N LEU A 63 21.10 -10.30 -4.15
CA LEU A 63 21.52 -9.06 -3.52
C LEU A 63 22.82 -8.51 -4.14
N THR A 64 23.75 -9.40 -4.50
CA THR A 64 25.00 -9.02 -5.18
C THR A 64 24.70 -8.44 -6.56
N VAL A 65 23.89 -9.12 -7.36
CA VAL A 65 23.49 -8.66 -8.70
C VAL A 65 22.72 -7.34 -8.62
N LEU A 66 21.83 -7.17 -7.64
CA LEU A 66 21.14 -5.90 -7.40
C LEU A 66 22.13 -4.78 -7.10
N GLY A 67 23.12 -5.02 -6.24
CA GLY A 67 24.15 -4.01 -5.91
C GLY A 67 25.02 -3.61 -7.09
N GLU A 68 25.37 -4.56 -7.97
CA GLU A 68 26.24 -4.32 -9.12
C GLU A 68 25.53 -3.75 -10.35
N LYS A 69 24.28 -4.16 -10.59
CA LYS A 69 23.56 -3.88 -11.85
C LYS A 69 22.45 -2.84 -11.71
N SER A 70 22.03 -2.49 -10.50
CA SER A 70 20.98 -1.47 -10.32
C SER A 70 21.54 -0.05 -10.38
N ILE A 71 20.67 0.90 -10.73
CA ILE A 71 21.01 2.32 -10.65
C ILE A 71 21.05 2.72 -9.16
N PRO A 72 22.12 3.39 -8.68
CA PRO A 72 22.26 3.73 -7.27
C PRO A 72 21.42 4.96 -6.89
N PHE A 73 20.09 4.83 -6.85
CA PHE A 73 19.15 5.91 -6.49
C PHE A 73 19.37 6.45 -5.07
N TYR A 74 20.02 5.68 -4.20
CA TYR A 74 20.42 6.11 -2.85
C TYR A 74 21.55 7.15 -2.86
N SER A 75 22.29 7.28 -3.96
CA SER A 75 23.41 8.22 -4.06
C SER A 75 22.91 9.60 -4.49
N PRO A 76 23.31 10.69 -3.80
CA PRO A 76 23.02 12.07 -4.23
C PRO A 76 23.60 12.43 -5.60
N ARG A 77 24.51 11.60 -6.15
CA ARG A 77 25.00 11.75 -7.52
C ARG A 77 23.94 11.44 -8.57
N TYR A 78 22.91 10.67 -8.20
CA TYR A 78 21.77 10.42 -9.04
C TYR A 78 20.75 11.56 -8.90
N SER A 79 20.44 12.24 -9.99
CA SER A 79 19.44 13.32 -10.04
C SER A 79 18.76 13.36 -11.41
N GLY A 80 18.37 12.18 -11.90
CA GLY A 80 17.81 12.00 -13.25
C GLY A 80 16.29 11.98 -13.26
N HIS A 81 15.70 10.83 -12.93
CA HIS A 81 14.24 10.64 -12.90
C HIS A 81 13.67 10.84 -11.48
N MET A 82 12.35 10.65 -11.33
CA MET A 82 11.62 10.70 -10.06
C MET A 82 11.93 9.47 -9.19
N SER A 83 13.21 9.27 -8.86
CA SER A 83 13.69 8.13 -8.10
C SER A 83 14.75 8.60 -7.12
N VAL A 84 14.55 8.27 -5.85
CA VAL A 84 15.38 8.63 -4.71
C VAL A 84 15.32 7.51 -3.69
N ASP A 85 16.21 7.52 -2.71
CA ASP A 85 16.14 6.61 -1.57
C ASP A 85 14.74 6.63 -0.93
N GLN A 86 14.20 5.44 -0.66
CA GLN A 86 12.86 5.30 -0.11
C GLN A 86 12.88 5.47 1.40
N ASN A 87 11.78 5.97 1.96
CA ASN A 87 11.71 6.15 3.40
C ASN A 87 11.58 4.78 4.11
N LEU A 88 12.33 4.63 5.21
CA LEU A 88 12.36 3.42 6.03
C LEU A 88 11.00 3.06 6.65
N PRO A 89 10.16 4.00 7.12
CA PRO A 89 8.83 3.66 7.62
C PRO A 89 7.94 2.96 6.57
N ALA A 90 7.98 3.37 5.30
CA ALA A 90 7.22 2.71 4.24
C ALA A 90 7.75 1.29 3.99
N ILE A 91 9.07 1.11 3.93
CA ILE A 91 9.70 -0.22 3.79
C ILE A 91 9.28 -1.13 4.95
N LEU A 92 9.37 -0.63 6.19
CA LEU A 92 9.02 -1.38 7.40
C LEU A 92 7.54 -1.73 7.44
N GLY A 93 6.65 -0.77 7.13
CA GLY A 93 5.20 -1.00 7.10
C GLY A 93 4.82 -2.04 6.05
N TYR A 94 5.40 -1.94 4.85
CA TYR A 94 5.15 -2.88 3.75
C TYR A 94 5.62 -4.30 4.10
N LEU A 95 6.88 -4.45 4.55
CA LEU A 95 7.42 -5.75 4.93
C LEU A 95 6.65 -6.38 6.10
N SER A 96 6.32 -5.60 7.13
CA SER A 96 5.58 -6.08 8.30
C SER A 96 4.20 -6.60 7.93
N THR A 97 3.54 -5.92 6.99
CA THR A 97 2.20 -6.29 6.51
C THR A 97 2.25 -7.48 5.55
N MET A 98 3.33 -7.62 4.76
CA MET A 98 3.50 -8.73 3.81
C MET A 98 3.44 -10.11 4.47
N PHE A 99 3.88 -10.25 5.72
CA PHE A 99 3.78 -11.51 6.46
C PHE A 99 2.33 -11.98 6.72
N TYR A 100 1.37 -11.05 6.73
CA TYR A 100 -0.06 -11.34 6.85
C TYR A 100 -0.76 -11.46 5.49
N ASN A 101 -0.13 -10.96 4.42
CA ASN A 101 -0.62 -10.98 3.04
C ASN A 101 -2.12 -10.61 2.90
N PRO A 102 -2.57 -9.47 3.47
CA PRO A 102 -3.99 -9.10 3.41
C PRO A 102 -4.39 -8.68 2.00
N ASN A 103 -5.65 -8.95 1.64
CA ASN A 103 -6.21 -8.61 0.34
C ASN A 103 -7.31 -7.55 0.45
N ASN A 104 -6.95 -6.28 0.21
CA ASN A 104 -7.84 -5.12 0.37
C ASN A 104 -9.06 -5.08 -0.57
N VAL A 105 -9.18 -6.00 -1.53
CA VAL A 105 -10.38 -6.09 -2.39
C VAL A 105 -11.63 -6.54 -1.62
N ALA A 106 -11.45 -7.33 -0.55
CA ALA A 106 -12.53 -7.92 0.21
C ALA A 106 -12.27 -7.73 1.71
N PHE A 107 -13.20 -7.04 2.39
CA PHE A 107 -13.03 -6.65 3.80
C PHE A 107 -12.73 -7.83 4.73
N GLU A 108 -13.31 -9.01 4.48
CA GLU A 108 -13.06 -10.23 5.27
C GLU A 108 -11.60 -10.72 5.20
N ALA A 109 -10.90 -10.43 4.11
CA ALA A 109 -9.50 -10.84 3.88
C ALA A 109 -8.49 -9.76 4.33
N SER A 110 -8.97 -8.61 4.80
CA SER A 110 -8.14 -7.44 5.11
C SER A 110 -8.80 -6.47 6.11
N PRO A 111 -9.42 -6.93 7.20
CA PRO A 111 -10.27 -6.09 8.05
C PRO A 111 -9.52 -4.89 8.63
N LEU A 112 -8.23 -5.06 8.94
CA LEU A 112 -7.38 -3.97 9.43
C LEU A 112 -6.86 -3.09 8.30
N THR A 113 -6.27 -3.67 7.25
CA THR A 113 -5.61 -2.89 6.20
C THR A 113 -6.57 -2.16 5.27
N THR A 114 -7.82 -2.61 5.16
CA THR A 114 -8.89 -1.83 4.49
C THR A 114 -9.19 -0.55 5.27
N LEU A 115 -9.26 -0.61 6.61
CA LEU A 115 -9.46 0.61 7.42
C LEU A 115 -8.27 1.56 7.34
N ILE A 116 -7.04 1.02 7.31
CA ILE A 116 -5.82 1.81 7.13
C ILE A 116 -5.83 2.50 5.75
N GLU A 117 -6.27 1.82 4.70
CA GLU A 117 -6.39 2.41 3.36
C GLU A 117 -7.43 3.54 3.32
N LEU A 118 -8.60 3.34 3.94
CA LEU A 118 -9.63 4.38 4.04
C LEU A 118 -9.10 5.63 4.76
N GLU A 119 -8.39 5.45 5.87
CA GLU A 119 -7.78 6.57 6.59
C GLU A 119 -6.68 7.25 5.76
N CYS A 120 -5.87 6.49 5.02
CA CYS A 120 -4.88 7.04 4.09
C CYS A 120 -5.54 7.89 2.99
N GLY A 121 -6.66 7.40 2.43
CA GLY A 121 -7.47 8.14 1.46
C GLY A 121 -7.97 9.47 2.02
N LEU A 122 -8.53 9.46 3.23
CA LEU A 122 -9.00 10.68 3.90
C LEU A 122 -7.86 11.67 4.21
N GLN A 123 -6.68 11.17 4.60
CA GLN A 123 -5.49 12.01 4.80
C GLN A 123 -5.04 12.68 3.50
N LEU A 124 -5.08 11.97 2.38
CA LEU A 124 -4.78 12.54 1.06
C LEU A 124 -5.82 13.59 0.65
N CYS A 125 -7.11 13.32 0.90
CA CYS A 125 -8.17 14.30 0.66
C CYS A 125 -7.96 15.59 1.47
N GLU A 126 -7.67 15.47 2.76
CA GLU A 126 -7.38 16.60 3.65
C GLU A 126 -6.14 17.38 3.19
N MET A 127 -5.07 16.70 2.80
CA MET A 127 -3.86 17.33 2.25
C MET A 127 -4.16 18.18 1.00
N MET A 128 -5.11 17.74 0.18
CA MET A 128 -5.57 18.46 -1.02
C MET A 128 -6.62 19.55 -0.73
N GLY A 129 -7.02 19.72 0.54
CA GLY A 129 -7.99 20.72 0.98
C GLY A 129 -9.45 20.27 0.88
N TYR A 130 -9.73 18.98 0.69
CA TYR A 130 -11.09 18.46 0.68
C TYR A 130 -11.61 18.11 2.08
N ASN A 131 -12.93 18.08 2.23
CA ASN A 131 -13.58 17.78 3.51
C ASN A 131 -13.50 16.28 3.85
N ARG A 132 -12.93 15.96 5.02
CA ARG A 132 -12.90 14.60 5.59
C ARG A 132 -13.96 14.32 6.66
N PHE A 133 -14.79 15.31 7.03
CA PHE A 133 -15.71 15.23 8.16
C PHE A 133 -17.17 15.25 7.69
N GLU A 134 -17.99 14.29 8.13
CA GLU A 134 -19.40 14.18 7.73
C GLU A 134 -20.26 15.40 8.11
N ASN A 135 -19.89 16.12 9.16
CA ASN A 135 -20.71 17.19 9.75
C ASN A 135 -20.36 18.60 9.25
N LYS A 136 -20.00 18.74 7.97
CA LYS A 136 -19.81 20.06 7.33
C LYS A 136 -20.80 20.23 6.17
N ASP A 137 -21.05 21.49 5.81
CA ASP A 137 -21.87 21.86 4.64
C ASP A 137 -21.20 21.49 3.29
N GLU A 138 -20.01 20.88 3.33
CA GLU A 138 -19.20 20.46 2.19
C GLU A 138 -19.29 18.94 1.98
N PRO A 139 -19.28 18.44 0.74
CA PRO A 139 -19.37 17.01 0.47
C PRO A 139 -18.20 16.24 1.10
N LEU A 140 -18.51 15.10 1.72
CA LEU A 140 -17.49 14.19 2.24
C LEU A 140 -16.64 13.64 1.07
N ALA A 141 -15.34 13.89 1.12
CA ALA A 141 -14.40 13.35 0.15
C ALA A 141 -14.02 11.91 0.48
N TRP A 142 -13.67 11.17 -0.57
CA TRP A 142 -13.21 9.79 -0.48
C TRP A 142 -12.07 9.57 -1.46
N GLY A 143 -11.12 8.72 -1.06
CA GLY A 143 -10.00 8.30 -1.90
C GLY A 143 -9.54 6.90 -1.51
N HIS A 144 -8.80 6.25 -2.41
CA HIS A 144 -8.19 4.94 -2.19
C HIS A 144 -6.83 4.88 -2.87
N ILE A 145 -6.08 3.82 -2.61
CA ILE A 145 -4.78 3.60 -3.24
C ILE A 145 -4.98 2.82 -4.54
N ALA A 146 -4.49 3.39 -5.65
CA ALA A 146 -4.37 2.70 -6.93
C ALA A 146 -2.95 2.15 -7.12
N SER A 147 -2.75 1.28 -8.12
CA SER A 147 -1.43 0.74 -8.45
C SER A 147 -0.41 1.80 -8.90
N GLY A 148 -0.89 2.97 -9.33
CA GLY A 148 -0.08 4.12 -9.69
C GLY A 148 -0.90 5.22 -10.37
N GLY A 149 -0.22 6.31 -10.75
CA GLY A 149 -0.88 7.48 -11.34
C GLY A 149 -1.61 7.21 -12.66
N THR A 150 -1.16 6.23 -13.45
CA THR A 150 -1.83 5.85 -14.70
C THR A 150 -3.24 5.32 -14.45
N VAL A 151 -3.39 4.40 -13.49
CA VAL A 151 -4.70 3.82 -13.16
C VAL A 151 -5.60 4.87 -12.49
N ALA A 152 -5.05 5.66 -11.57
CA ALA A 152 -5.79 6.75 -10.93
C ALA A 152 -6.34 7.76 -11.97
N ASN A 153 -5.54 8.12 -12.98
CA ASN A 153 -6.00 8.99 -14.07
C ASN A 153 -7.12 8.34 -14.89
N LEU A 154 -7.00 7.05 -15.23
CA LEU A 154 -8.03 6.31 -15.95
C LEU A 154 -9.35 6.24 -15.15
N GLU A 155 -9.28 5.97 -13.85
CA GLU A 155 -10.43 5.93 -12.95
C GLU A 155 -11.10 7.32 -12.86
N SER A 156 -10.31 8.40 -12.79
CA SER A 156 -10.84 9.76 -12.77
C SER A 156 -11.60 10.10 -14.05
N MET A 157 -11.06 9.71 -15.22
CA MET A 157 -11.75 9.88 -16.51
C MET A 157 -13.03 9.04 -16.54
N TRP A 158 -12.96 7.79 -16.10
CA TRP A 158 -14.12 6.90 -16.06
C TRP A 158 -15.24 7.46 -15.18
N CYS A 159 -14.90 8.04 -14.03
CA CYS A 159 -15.85 8.72 -13.14
C CYS A 159 -16.55 9.89 -13.85
N VAL A 160 -15.78 10.78 -14.49
CA VAL A 160 -16.32 11.92 -15.25
C VAL A 160 -17.24 11.47 -16.40
N PHE A 161 -16.82 10.47 -17.17
CA PHE A 161 -17.64 9.92 -18.26
C PHE A 161 -18.93 9.31 -17.75
N SER A 162 -18.86 8.54 -16.66
CA SER A 162 -20.01 7.88 -16.06
C SER A 162 -20.99 8.91 -15.49
N PHE A 163 -20.49 9.98 -14.88
CA PHE A 163 -21.32 11.08 -14.38
C PHE A 163 -22.03 11.84 -15.52
N ALA A 164 -21.30 12.20 -16.58
CA ALA A 164 -21.88 12.87 -17.75
C ALA A 164 -22.95 12.00 -18.42
N TYR A 165 -22.69 10.71 -18.59
CA TYR A 165 -23.67 9.77 -19.13
C TYR A 165 -24.89 9.61 -18.21
N ALA A 166 -24.69 9.53 -16.90
CA ALA A 166 -25.77 9.42 -15.92
C ALA A 166 -26.67 10.67 -15.88
N ALA A 167 -26.15 11.86 -16.18
CA ALA A 167 -26.95 13.07 -16.31
C ALA A 167 -27.85 13.02 -17.55
N LEU A 168 -27.28 12.60 -18.70
CA LEU A 168 -28.04 12.43 -19.95
C LEU A 168 -29.08 11.31 -19.86
N SER A 169 -28.72 10.19 -19.23
CA SER A 169 -29.63 9.05 -19.07
C SER A 169 -30.81 9.39 -18.16
N ARG A 170 -30.61 10.22 -17.12
CA ARG A 170 -31.72 10.76 -16.32
C ARG A 170 -32.64 11.63 -17.17
N SER A 171 -32.10 12.55 -17.96
CA SER A 171 -32.91 13.40 -18.85
C SER A 171 -33.70 12.60 -19.90
N SER A 172 -33.12 11.52 -20.44
CA SER A 172 -33.82 10.63 -21.39
C SER A 172 -34.83 9.70 -20.71
N LEU A 173 -34.58 9.26 -19.46
CA LEU A 173 -35.57 8.56 -18.65
C LEU A 173 -36.78 9.47 -18.34
N PHE A 174 -36.54 10.75 -18.01
CA PHE A 174 -37.59 11.75 -17.83
C PHE A 174 -38.44 11.92 -19.11
N PHE A 175 -37.80 11.91 -20.29
CA PHE A 175 -38.50 11.93 -21.58
C PHE A 175 -39.27 10.64 -21.90
N SER A 176 -38.75 9.45 -21.55
CA SER A 176 -39.42 8.15 -21.78
C SER A 176 -40.53 7.83 -20.78
N ILE A 177 -40.47 8.37 -19.56
CA ILE A 177 -41.49 8.17 -18.52
C ILE A 177 -42.65 9.17 -18.64
N GLY A 178 -42.60 10.11 -19.60
CA GLY A 178 -43.70 11.07 -19.80
C GLY A 178 -43.92 11.98 -18.59
N LEU A 179 -42.90 12.20 -17.76
CA LEU A 179 -42.92 13.25 -16.75
C LEU A 179 -42.49 14.55 -17.43
N VAL A 180 -43.49 15.21 -18.05
CA VAL A 180 -43.42 16.64 -18.35
C VAL A 180 -43.22 17.35 -17.00
N CYS A 181 -42.00 17.83 -16.73
CA CYS A 181 -41.79 18.85 -15.71
C CYS A 181 -42.54 20.12 -16.15
N LEU A 182 -43.80 20.21 -15.75
CA LEU A 182 -44.47 21.49 -15.52
C LEU A 182 -43.79 22.11 -14.30
N GLY A 183 -42.97 23.14 -14.55
CA GLY A 183 -42.54 24.10 -13.52
C GLY A 183 -41.06 24.04 -13.16
N CYS A 184 -40.26 24.89 -13.80
CA CYS A 184 -39.61 26.02 -13.15
C CYS A 184 -39.19 27.03 -14.24
N GLU A 185 -39.72 28.25 -14.11
CA GLU A 185 -39.14 29.47 -14.66
C GLU A 185 -37.75 29.73 -14.06
#